data_AF-A0A8J2I5B4-F1
#
_entry.id   AF-A0A8J2I5B4-F1
#
_cell.length_a   1.000
_cell.length_b   1.000
_cell.length_c   1.000
_cell.angle_alpha   90.00
_cell.angle_beta   90.00
_cell.angle_gamma   90.00
#
_symmetry.space_group_name_H-M   'P 1'
#
loop_
_entity.id
_entity.type
_entity.pdbx_description
1 polymer ?
#
loop_
_entity_poly.entity_id
_entity_poly.type
_entity_poly.pdbx_seq_one_letter_code
_entity_poly.pdbx_strand_id
1 'polypeptide(L)'
;MLQATPHRGFPASNSTGTTHSAVVTPTQPTPIPEQFSKSTADVKKIFYHQLLEKNFPKLCTCEERMPRFYFKYPYSCPMLPHDKGDIVILPKERPQLLVISMIRPYEALQLANNVIQYFSRPENDMDLQQHEALGDIRKVINAGLMQKLGSPYAQLAYPTDDMRALCKRLITVFFFGAAIPIQFVWDFDVCQKNDWLGFTETGFHNGDEYECITMHPTKVTIEVEMSRNRGESLALQRLSTLMHELIHAVLGKLACRDCVIRIDNLSAHGRAFQRLAMAIEKESPRLLGLDLDLGRMDGVLNDMKDVETGFNHPSVHDLEVYGFVESLGERLGLLDGSWAG
;
A
#
# COMPACT_ATOMS: atom_id res chain seq x y z
N MET A 1 48.38 0.03 -27.60
CA MET A 1 49.30 0.98 -26.93
C MET A 1 48.52 2.24 -26.59
N LEU A 2 48.00 2.32 -25.37
CA LEU A 2 47.46 3.54 -24.78
C LEU A 2 47.91 3.53 -23.31
N GLN A 3 48.53 4.65 -22.92
CA GLN A 3 49.36 4.81 -21.74
C GLN A 3 48.54 4.99 -20.47
N ALA A 4 49.02 4.37 -19.39
CA ALA A 4 48.57 4.59 -18.02
C ALA A 4 49.20 5.87 -17.44
N THR A 5 48.44 6.58 -16.60
CA THR A 5 48.95 7.64 -15.71
C THR A 5 48.38 7.48 -14.30
N PRO A 6 49.09 7.99 -13.27
CA PRO A 6 49.18 7.29 -11.98
C PRO A 6 48.50 7.99 -10.79
N HIS A 7 48.42 7.20 -9.71
CA HIS A 7 48.01 7.51 -8.34
C HIS A 7 48.46 8.87 -7.78
N ARG A 8 47.56 9.51 -7.02
CA ARG A 8 47.89 10.53 -6.01
C ARG A 8 47.47 10.03 -4.63
N GLY A 9 48.44 10.04 -3.70
CA GLY A 9 48.25 9.75 -2.29
C GLY A 9 47.69 10.94 -1.52
N PHE A 10 47.02 10.64 -0.41
CA PHE A 10 46.55 11.61 0.57
C PHE A 10 47.48 11.65 1.78
N PRO A 11 47.82 12.84 2.31
CA PRO A 11 48.59 12.95 3.54
C PRO A 11 47.70 12.82 4.78
N ALA A 12 48.26 12.17 5.80
CA ALA A 12 47.75 12.15 7.16
C ALA A 12 47.96 13.51 7.83
N SER A 13 46.95 13.98 8.56
CA SER A 13 47.09 15.10 9.51
C SER A 13 46.65 14.66 10.91
N ASN A 14 47.63 14.70 11.82
CA ASN A 14 47.43 14.69 13.26
C ASN A 14 46.96 16.08 13.71
N SER A 15 45.95 16.15 14.58
CA SER A 15 45.78 17.29 15.47
C SER A 15 45.40 16.86 16.88
N THR A 16 46.33 17.14 17.78
CA THR A 16 46.22 17.21 19.24
C THR A 16 45.42 18.44 19.65
N GLY A 17 44.59 18.34 20.71
CA GLY A 17 43.88 19.52 21.23
C GLY A 17 43.07 19.31 22.52
N THR A 18 43.79 19.30 23.64
CA THR A 18 43.46 19.97 24.92
C THR A 18 42.12 19.73 25.62
N THR A 19 42.18 18.96 26.71
CA THR A 19 41.15 18.79 27.75
C THR A 19 41.16 19.96 28.75
N HIS A 20 40.03 20.65 28.91
CA HIS A 20 39.76 21.51 30.08
C HIS A 20 38.70 20.84 30.95
N SER A 21 39.11 20.40 32.14
CA SER A 21 38.20 19.94 33.21
C SER A 21 37.68 21.15 33.98
N ALA A 22 36.38 21.39 33.91
CA ALA A 22 35.69 22.30 34.83
C ALA A 22 35.02 21.48 35.94
N VAL A 23 35.35 21.80 37.18
CA VAL A 23 34.77 21.20 38.39
C VAL A 23 33.36 21.78 38.57
N VAL A 24 32.35 20.97 38.27
CA VAL A 24 30.93 21.29 38.52
C VAL A 24 30.60 20.89 39.96
N THR A 25 30.17 21.87 40.75
CA THR A 25 29.67 21.68 42.12
C THR A 25 28.26 21.08 42.06
N PRO A 26 27.92 20.08 42.89
CA PRO A 26 26.61 19.44 42.84
C PRO A 26 25.54 20.34 43.46
N THR A 27 24.67 20.90 42.63
CA THR A 27 23.44 21.57 43.05
C THR A 27 22.46 20.54 43.58
N GLN A 28 21.93 20.76 44.79
CA GLN A 28 20.90 19.91 45.38
C GLN A 28 19.65 19.83 44.48
N PRO A 29 19.03 18.65 44.31
CA PRO A 29 17.83 18.51 43.51
C PRO A 29 16.64 19.14 44.23
N THR A 30 16.04 20.16 43.61
CA THR A 30 14.76 20.73 44.00
C THR A 30 13.68 19.64 43.92
N PRO A 31 12.75 19.52 44.89
CA PRO A 31 11.65 18.57 44.78
C PRO A 31 10.79 18.95 43.58
N ILE A 32 10.74 18.08 42.58
CA ILE A 32 9.84 18.23 41.43
C ILE A 32 8.42 18.06 41.98
N PRO A 33 7.50 19.02 41.75
CA PRO A 33 6.11 18.84 42.11
C PRO A 33 5.59 17.57 41.47
N GLU A 34 4.83 16.75 42.19
CA GLU A 34 4.04 15.64 41.65
C GLU A 34 3.02 16.20 40.65
N GLN A 35 3.50 16.52 39.45
CA GLN A 35 2.67 16.77 38.29
C GLN A 35 2.20 15.41 37.82
N PHE A 36 0.89 15.21 37.90
CA PHE A 36 0.14 14.13 37.28
C PHE A 36 0.86 13.62 36.03
N SER A 37 1.54 12.47 36.15
CA SER A 37 2.06 11.75 34.99
C SER A 37 0.88 11.13 34.26
N LYS A 38 0.11 11.97 33.55
CA LYS A 38 -0.61 11.47 32.40
C LYS A 38 0.46 10.84 31.52
N SER A 39 0.30 9.56 31.23
CA SER A 39 1.31 8.84 30.48
C SER A 39 1.56 9.61 29.18
N THR A 40 2.78 9.56 28.65
CA THR A 40 3.10 10.18 27.35
C THR A 40 2.12 9.69 26.26
N ALA A 41 1.54 8.51 26.43
CA ALA A 41 0.47 7.97 25.59
C ALA A 41 -0.85 8.77 25.69
N ASP A 42 -1.23 9.28 26.86
CA ASP A 42 -2.46 10.08 27.04
C ASP A 42 -2.34 11.46 26.39
N VAL A 43 -1.18 12.10 26.48
CA VAL A 43 -0.92 13.40 25.85
C VAL A 43 -0.83 13.27 24.33
N LYS A 44 -0.19 12.20 23.84
CA LYS A 44 -0.16 11.85 22.40
C LYS A 44 -1.55 11.62 21.86
N LYS A 45 -2.37 10.82 22.54
CA LYS A 45 -3.76 10.58 22.17
C LYS A 45 -4.56 11.87 22.10
N ILE A 46 -4.41 12.77 23.06
CA ILE A 46 -5.09 14.08 23.06
C ILE A 46 -4.61 14.98 21.92
N PHE A 47 -3.30 15.06 21.66
CA PHE A 47 -2.74 15.88 20.58
C PHE A 47 -3.13 15.37 19.20
N TYR A 48 -3.05 14.05 18.96
CA TYR A 48 -3.52 13.42 17.73
C TYR A 48 -5.02 13.61 17.54
N HIS A 49 -5.82 13.37 18.58
CA HIS A 49 -7.26 13.56 18.51
C HIS A 49 -7.61 15.02 18.20
N GLN A 50 -6.89 16.00 18.77
CA GLN A 50 -7.12 17.42 18.48
C GLN A 50 -6.65 17.84 17.07
N LEU A 51 -5.51 17.32 16.59
CA LEU A 51 -5.00 17.61 15.24
C LEU A 51 -5.90 16.97 14.17
N LEU A 52 -6.36 15.74 14.44
CA LEU A 52 -7.24 14.99 13.57
C LEU A 52 -8.68 15.54 13.63
N GLU A 53 -9.24 15.87 14.79
CA GLU A 53 -10.60 16.44 14.85
C GLU A 53 -10.70 17.84 14.24
N LYS A 54 -9.66 18.68 14.36
CA LYS A 54 -9.67 20.03 13.78
C LYS A 54 -9.52 20.03 12.26
N ASN A 55 -8.76 19.08 11.70
CA ASN A 55 -8.48 19.01 10.26
C ASN A 55 -9.30 17.94 9.53
N PHE A 56 -9.97 17.03 10.25
CA PHE A 56 -10.76 15.93 9.70
C PHE A 56 -12.17 15.97 10.32
N PRO A 57 -13.02 16.94 9.92
CA PRO A 57 -14.33 17.17 10.54
C PRO A 57 -15.36 16.07 10.26
N LYS A 58 -15.01 15.02 9.51
CA LYS A 58 -15.94 13.92 9.24
C LYS A 58 -16.15 13.08 10.49
N LEU A 59 -17.42 12.93 10.86
CA LEU A 59 -17.87 12.03 11.92
C LEU A 59 -17.34 10.61 11.68
N CYS A 60 -16.85 9.98 12.74
CA CYS A 60 -16.46 8.57 12.74
C CYS A 60 -17.63 7.71 12.26
N THR A 61 -17.37 6.84 11.28
CA THR A 61 -18.40 6.01 10.65
C THR A 61 -18.46 4.58 11.19
N CYS A 62 -17.59 4.18 12.13
CA CYS A 62 -17.29 2.78 12.48
C CYS A 62 -18.47 1.94 12.98
N GLU A 63 -18.29 0.62 13.04
CA GLU A 63 -19.29 -0.33 13.55
C GLU A 63 -19.78 0.00 14.97
N GLU A 64 -18.90 0.55 15.81
CA GLU A 64 -19.21 0.90 17.20
C GLU A 64 -19.86 2.29 17.35
N ARG A 65 -19.60 3.23 16.43
CA ARG A 65 -20.06 4.62 16.54
C ARG A 65 -21.18 4.98 15.57
N MET A 66 -21.21 4.39 14.37
CA MET A 66 -22.28 4.53 13.39
C MET A 66 -22.38 3.29 12.45
N PRO A 67 -22.77 2.10 12.97
CA PRO A 67 -22.73 0.82 12.24
C PRO A 67 -23.41 0.82 10.87
N ARG A 68 -24.37 1.72 10.68
CA ARG A 68 -25.04 1.97 9.41
C ARG A 68 -24.13 2.36 8.24
N PHE A 69 -22.90 2.84 8.48
CA PHE A 69 -22.00 3.27 7.40
C PHE A 69 -21.01 2.20 6.93
N TYR A 70 -20.85 1.10 7.68
CA TYR A 70 -20.06 -0.06 7.25
C TYR A 70 -20.97 -1.24 6.84
N PHE A 71 -22.15 -1.37 7.46
CA PHE A 71 -22.95 -2.60 7.38
C PHE A 71 -24.43 -2.38 7.13
N LYS A 72 -24.87 -1.28 6.50
CA LYS A 72 -26.26 -1.18 5.98
C LYS A 72 -26.51 -2.09 4.77
N TYR A 73 -26.14 -3.36 4.89
CA TYR A 73 -26.67 -4.43 4.07
C TYR A 73 -28.10 -4.73 4.52
N PRO A 74 -29.07 -4.95 3.60
CA PRO A 74 -28.99 -4.89 2.13
C PRO A 74 -29.27 -3.48 1.54
N TYR A 75 -29.43 -2.44 2.36
CA TYR A 75 -29.92 -1.12 1.95
C TYR A 75 -28.86 -0.18 1.34
N SER A 76 -27.64 -0.65 1.09
CA SER A 76 -26.57 0.19 0.56
C SER A 76 -26.65 0.36 -0.96
N CYS A 77 -27.38 -0.50 -1.68
CA CYS A 77 -27.47 -0.42 -3.14
C CYS A 77 -28.94 -0.38 -3.58
N PRO A 78 -29.34 0.62 -4.39
CA PRO A 78 -30.71 0.73 -4.90
C PRO A 78 -31.01 -0.26 -6.03
N MET A 79 -29.97 -0.80 -6.68
CA MET A 79 -30.10 -1.61 -7.89
C MET A 79 -30.01 -3.12 -7.63
N LEU A 80 -29.13 -3.54 -6.72
CA LEU A 80 -28.82 -4.95 -6.50
C LEU A 80 -28.76 -5.24 -4.99
N PRO A 81 -29.50 -6.25 -4.49
CA PRO A 81 -29.23 -6.75 -3.17
C PRO A 81 -27.85 -7.42 -3.19
N HIS A 82 -27.01 -7.04 -2.25
CA HIS A 82 -25.75 -7.73 -2.01
C HIS A 82 -25.97 -8.70 -0.84
N ASP A 83 -25.39 -9.90 -0.86
CA ASP A 83 -25.34 -10.83 0.28
C ASP A 83 -23.90 -10.94 0.83
N LYS A 84 -23.76 -11.08 2.15
CA LYS A 84 -22.48 -11.40 2.79
C LYS A 84 -21.99 -12.79 2.36
N GLY A 85 -22.92 -13.69 2.05
CA GLY A 85 -22.65 -15.05 1.59
C GLY A 85 -22.31 -15.19 0.10
N ASP A 86 -22.24 -14.09 -0.67
CA ASP A 86 -22.06 -14.15 -2.13
C ASP A 86 -20.73 -14.78 -2.55
N ILE A 87 -19.71 -14.72 -1.70
CA ILE A 87 -18.39 -15.35 -1.96
C ILE A 87 -18.09 -16.29 -0.80
N VAL A 88 -18.26 -17.59 -1.05
CA VAL A 88 -17.92 -18.63 -0.08
C VAL A 88 -16.46 -19.05 -0.28
N ILE A 89 -15.67 -18.98 0.80
CA ILE A 89 -14.26 -19.36 0.79
C ILE A 89 -14.12 -20.65 1.60
N LEU A 90 -13.96 -21.77 0.89
CA LEU A 90 -13.74 -23.08 1.49
C LEU A 90 -12.27 -23.51 1.35
N PRO A 91 -11.74 -24.33 2.27
CA PRO A 91 -10.40 -24.88 2.15
C PRO A 91 -10.22 -25.65 0.84
N LYS A 92 -9.10 -25.43 0.15
CA LYS A 92 -8.71 -26.08 -1.13
C LYS A 92 -9.65 -25.83 -2.30
N GLU A 93 -10.62 -24.95 -2.14
CA GLU A 93 -11.53 -24.54 -3.19
C GLU A 93 -11.27 -23.09 -3.58
N ARG A 94 -11.52 -22.80 -4.85
CA ARG A 94 -11.51 -21.45 -5.39
C ARG A 94 -12.94 -20.91 -5.38
N PRO A 95 -13.17 -19.70 -4.82
CA PRO A 95 -14.48 -19.08 -4.91
C PRO A 95 -14.89 -18.85 -6.37
N GLN A 96 -16.14 -19.17 -6.70
CA GLN A 96 -16.69 -18.86 -8.01
C GLN A 96 -17.19 -17.42 -8.00
N LEU A 97 -16.53 -16.57 -8.78
CA LEU A 97 -16.97 -15.19 -8.96
C LEU A 97 -17.94 -15.12 -10.13
N LEU A 98 -19.10 -14.52 -9.89
CA LEU A 98 -19.95 -13.97 -10.94
C LEU A 98 -19.23 -12.78 -11.59
N VAL A 99 -18.69 -13.01 -12.78
CA VAL A 99 -18.13 -11.96 -13.65
C VAL A 99 -19.07 -11.80 -14.83
N ILE A 100 -20.09 -10.96 -14.65
CA ILE A 100 -21.00 -10.57 -15.73
C ILE A 100 -20.57 -9.17 -16.14
N SER A 101 -20.19 -8.96 -17.41
CA SER A 101 -19.53 -7.73 -17.87
C SER A 101 -20.26 -6.44 -17.48
N MET A 102 -21.59 -6.46 -17.35
CA MET A 102 -22.40 -5.31 -16.96
C MET A 102 -22.81 -5.28 -15.48
N ILE A 103 -22.70 -6.39 -14.76
CA ILE A 103 -23.17 -6.49 -13.37
C ILE A 103 -21.97 -6.71 -12.46
N ARG A 104 -21.81 -5.80 -11.50
CA ARG A 104 -20.74 -5.82 -10.50
C ARG A 104 -21.38 -6.08 -9.15
N PRO A 105 -21.55 -7.35 -8.78
CA PRO A 105 -22.53 -7.72 -7.77
C PRO A 105 -21.99 -7.56 -6.35
N TYR A 106 -20.74 -7.17 -6.15
CA TYR A 106 -20.13 -7.17 -4.82
C TYR A 106 -20.03 -5.77 -4.25
N GLU A 107 -20.50 -5.56 -3.02
CA GLU A 107 -20.12 -4.36 -2.27
C GLU A 107 -18.60 -4.38 -2.01
N ALA A 108 -17.97 -3.23 -2.13
CA ALA A 108 -16.51 -3.09 -2.17
C ALA A 108 -15.80 -3.54 -0.89
N LEU A 109 -16.31 -3.20 0.29
CA LEU A 109 -15.72 -3.63 1.55
C LEU A 109 -15.91 -5.12 1.80
N GLN A 110 -17.08 -5.67 1.46
CA GLN A 110 -17.32 -7.10 1.54
C GLN A 110 -16.41 -7.87 0.59
N LEU A 111 -16.23 -7.39 -0.64
CA LEU A 111 -15.28 -7.94 -1.60
C LEU A 111 -13.86 -7.92 -1.01
N ALA A 112 -13.41 -6.78 -0.48
CA ALA A 112 -12.10 -6.66 0.16
C ALA A 112 -11.91 -7.67 1.31
N ASN A 113 -12.91 -7.82 2.19
CA ASN A 113 -12.85 -8.79 3.29
C ASN A 113 -12.70 -10.22 2.79
N ASN A 114 -13.47 -10.59 1.77
CA ASN A 114 -13.42 -11.92 1.18
C ASN A 114 -12.06 -12.16 0.50
N VAL A 115 -11.52 -11.17 -0.21
CA VAL A 115 -10.18 -11.25 -0.82
C VAL A 115 -9.12 -11.50 0.26
N ILE A 116 -9.16 -10.73 1.36
CA ILE A 116 -8.25 -10.89 2.51
C ILE A 116 -8.35 -12.30 3.08
N GLN A 117 -9.56 -12.79 3.35
CA GLN A 117 -9.78 -14.14 3.85
C GLN A 117 -9.21 -15.20 2.90
N TYR A 118 -9.31 -15.00 1.59
CA TYR A 118 -8.83 -15.94 0.59
C TYR A 118 -7.30 -16.04 0.53
N PHE A 119 -6.56 -14.94 0.51
CA PHE A 119 -5.09 -15.01 0.42
C PHE A 119 -4.40 -15.20 1.79
N SER A 120 -5.07 -14.82 2.88
CA SER A 120 -4.53 -14.98 4.24
C SER A 120 -4.70 -16.40 4.78
N ARG A 121 -5.41 -17.29 4.07
CA ARG A 121 -5.56 -18.69 4.49
C ARG A 121 -4.21 -19.42 4.53
N PRO A 122 -4.07 -20.45 5.38
CA PRO A 122 -2.89 -21.31 5.40
C PRO A 122 -2.55 -21.88 4.02
N GLU A 123 -1.27 -22.06 3.69
CA GLU A 123 -0.86 -22.57 2.36
C GLU A 123 -1.42 -23.98 2.07
N ASN A 124 -1.62 -24.81 3.09
CA ASN A 124 -2.25 -26.13 2.97
C ASN A 124 -3.76 -26.08 2.67
N ASP A 125 -4.38 -24.92 2.84
CA ASP A 125 -5.80 -24.67 2.54
C ASP A 125 -5.97 -23.93 1.20
N MET A 126 -4.88 -23.66 0.47
CA MET A 126 -4.95 -23.10 -0.88
C MET A 126 -5.45 -24.13 -1.89
N ASP A 127 -6.19 -23.67 -2.90
CA ASP A 127 -6.47 -24.50 -4.07
C ASP A 127 -5.20 -24.75 -4.89
N LEU A 128 -5.24 -25.80 -5.73
CA LEU A 128 -4.08 -26.23 -6.52
C LEU A 128 -3.50 -25.11 -7.38
N GLN A 129 -4.35 -24.34 -8.06
CA GLN A 129 -3.90 -23.30 -8.97
C GLN A 129 -3.32 -22.10 -8.21
N GLN A 130 -3.87 -21.75 -7.04
CA GLN A 130 -3.29 -20.72 -6.16
C GLN A 130 -1.90 -21.14 -5.68
N HIS A 131 -1.75 -22.40 -5.26
CA HIS A 131 -0.48 -22.95 -4.80
C HIS A 131 0.57 -23.00 -5.92
N GLU A 132 0.20 -23.44 -7.13
CA GLU A 132 1.07 -23.44 -8.30
C GLU A 132 1.53 -22.02 -8.68
N ALA A 133 0.60 -21.06 -8.72
CA ALA A 133 0.92 -19.66 -9.01
C ALA A 133 1.88 -19.06 -7.98
N LEU A 134 1.68 -19.36 -6.69
CA LEU A 134 2.58 -18.94 -5.61
C LEU A 134 3.97 -19.55 -5.79
N GLY A 135 4.05 -20.84 -6.08
CA GLY A 135 5.31 -21.53 -6.37
C GLY A 135 6.04 -20.92 -7.57
N ASP A 136 5.32 -20.57 -8.63
CA ASP A 136 5.90 -19.94 -9.82
C ASP A 136 6.38 -18.51 -9.56
N ILE A 137 5.66 -17.71 -8.77
CA ILE A 137 6.15 -16.39 -8.37
C ILE A 137 7.45 -16.52 -7.58
N ARG A 138 7.50 -17.42 -6.58
CA ARG A 138 8.71 -17.69 -5.78
C ARG A 138 9.88 -18.14 -6.66
N LYS A 139 9.64 -19.00 -7.65
CA LYS A 139 10.68 -19.39 -8.64
C LYS A 139 11.20 -18.19 -9.43
N VAL A 140 10.32 -17.31 -9.90
CA VAL A 140 10.70 -16.13 -10.68
C VAL A 140 11.47 -15.12 -9.81
N ILE A 141 11.07 -14.93 -8.56
CA ILE A 141 11.82 -14.15 -7.56
C ILE A 141 13.24 -14.71 -7.40
N ASN A 142 13.36 -16.01 -7.14
CA ASN A 142 14.66 -16.70 -6.99
C ASN A 142 15.50 -16.67 -8.27
N ALA A 143 14.86 -16.59 -9.44
CA ALA A 143 15.53 -16.44 -10.74
C ALA A 143 15.94 -14.99 -11.07
N GLY A 144 15.93 -14.10 -10.07
CA GLY A 144 16.43 -12.73 -10.20
C GLY A 144 15.37 -11.71 -10.64
N LEU A 145 14.08 -11.91 -10.34
CA LEU A 145 13.04 -10.90 -10.60
C LEU A 145 13.44 -9.53 -10.05
N MET A 146 13.92 -9.48 -8.81
CA MET A 146 14.29 -8.23 -8.15
C MET A 146 15.43 -7.53 -8.88
N GLN A 147 16.42 -8.27 -9.38
CA GLN A 147 17.48 -7.68 -10.18
C GLN A 147 16.96 -7.11 -11.51
N LYS A 148 16.05 -7.84 -12.18
CA LYS A 148 15.46 -7.40 -13.46
C LYS A 148 14.56 -6.19 -13.29
N LEU A 149 13.68 -6.20 -12.29
CA LEU A 149 12.81 -5.07 -11.96
C LEU A 149 13.59 -3.88 -11.40
N GLY A 150 14.72 -4.10 -10.72
CA GLY A 150 15.60 -3.05 -10.22
C GLY A 150 16.49 -2.40 -11.28
N SER A 151 16.49 -2.94 -12.50
CA SER A 151 17.30 -2.43 -13.60
C SER A 151 16.80 -1.05 -14.07
N PRO A 152 17.70 -0.10 -14.40
CA PRO A 152 17.33 1.11 -15.14
C PRO A 152 16.66 0.83 -16.49
N TYR A 153 16.81 -0.39 -17.02
CA TYR A 153 16.20 -0.85 -18.26
C TYR A 153 15.20 -1.98 -18.01
N ALA A 154 14.38 -1.89 -16.95
CA ALA A 154 13.44 -2.94 -16.57
C ALA A 154 12.52 -3.37 -17.72
N GLN A 155 12.10 -2.46 -18.61
CA GLN A 155 11.30 -2.81 -19.79
C GLN A 155 11.98 -3.79 -20.76
N LEU A 156 13.32 -3.81 -20.79
CA LEU A 156 14.11 -4.77 -21.57
C LEU A 156 14.43 -6.02 -20.75
N ALA A 157 14.75 -5.86 -19.47
CA ALA A 157 15.13 -6.96 -18.58
C ALA A 157 13.94 -7.84 -18.15
N TYR A 158 12.74 -7.25 -18.11
CA TYR A 158 11.48 -7.89 -17.77
C TYR A 158 10.36 -7.32 -18.68
N PRO A 159 10.27 -7.84 -19.92
CA PRO A 159 9.36 -7.34 -20.94
C PRO A 159 7.89 -7.37 -20.54
N THR A 160 7.06 -6.67 -21.33
CA THR A 160 5.61 -6.60 -21.14
C THR A 160 4.93 -7.95 -20.97
N ASP A 161 5.33 -8.97 -21.73
CA ASP A 161 4.73 -10.31 -21.66
C ASP A 161 5.00 -10.99 -20.32
N ASP A 162 6.22 -10.83 -19.80
CA ASP A 162 6.61 -11.34 -18.49
C ASP A 162 5.89 -10.59 -17.35
N MET A 163 5.66 -9.28 -17.51
CA MET A 163 4.83 -8.49 -16.60
C MET A 163 3.37 -8.98 -16.62
N ARG A 164 2.77 -9.18 -17.80
CA ARG A 164 1.40 -9.73 -17.91
C ARG A 164 1.28 -11.10 -17.25
N ALA A 165 2.27 -11.97 -17.45
CA ALA A 165 2.33 -13.27 -16.79
C ALA A 165 2.45 -13.13 -15.26
N LEU A 166 3.25 -12.17 -14.77
CA LEU A 166 3.33 -11.85 -13.35
C LEU A 166 1.99 -11.34 -12.80
N CYS A 167 1.32 -10.39 -13.47
CA CYS A 167 -0.02 -9.91 -13.10
C CYS A 167 -1.01 -11.07 -12.92
N LYS A 168 -1.05 -12.00 -13.89
CA LYS A 168 -1.96 -13.16 -13.84
C LYS A 168 -1.68 -14.05 -12.62
N ARG A 169 -0.41 -14.30 -12.29
CA ARG A 169 -0.03 -15.10 -11.12
C ARG A 169 -0.40 -14.36 -9.82
N LEU A 170 -0.13 -13.05 -9.73
CA LEU A 170 -0.51 -12.24 -8.58
C LEU A 170 -2.03 -12.23 -8.37
N ILE A 171 -2.83 -12.09 -9.44
CA ILE A 171 -4.29 -12.22 -9.38
C ILE A 171 -4.73 -13.61 -8.91
N THR A 172 -4.04 -14.66 -9.34
CA THR A 172 -4.32 -16.03 -8.89
C THR A 172 -4.08 -16.22 -7.40
N VAL A 173 -2.98 -15.66 -6.89
CA VAL A 173 -2.61 -15.74 -5.47
C VAL A 173 -3.46 -14.85 -4.58
N PHE A 174 -3.61 -13.57 -4.93
CA PHE A 174 -4.20 -12.58 -4.04
C PHE A 174 -5.68 -12.34 -4.30
N PHE A 175 -6.16 -12.45 -5.54
CA PHE A 175 -7.47 -11.94 -5.95
C PHE A 175 -8.38 -13.03 -6.54
N PHE A 176 -8.50 -14.17 -5.85
CA PHE A 176 -9.34 -15.32 -6.22
C PHE A 176 -9.02 -15.99 -7.57
N GLY A 177 -7.95 -15.59 -8.27
CA GLY A 177 -7.80 -15.94 -9.69
C GLY A 177 -8.92 -15.35 -10.54
N ALA A 178 -9.43 -14.18 -10.17
CA ALA A 178 -10.45 -13.47 -10.92
C ALA A 178 -10.04 -13.34 -12.39
N ALA A 179 -10.96 -13.69 -13.29
CA ALA A 179 -10.74 -13.62 -14.73
C ALA A 179 -10.85 -12.18 -15.24
N ILE A 180 -9.97 -11.30 -14.77
CA ILE A 180 -9.89 -9.90 -15.17
C ILE A 180 -8.94 -9.80 -16.36
N PRO A 181 -9.39 -9.33 -17.53
CA PRO A 181 -8.50 -9.07 -18.65
C PRO A 181 -7.56 -7.91 -18.26
N ILE A 182 -6.29 -8.22 -18.02
CA ILE A 182 -5.25 -7.23 -17.72
C ILE A 182 -4.37 -7.02 -18.96
N GLN A 183 -4.20 -5.76 -19.34
CA GLN A 183 -3.11 -5.32 -20.18
C GLN A 183 -2.05 -4.65 -19.30
N PHE A 184 -0.80 -4.79 -19.71
CA PHE A 184 0.32 -4.14 -19.04
C PHE A 184 1.13 -3.38 -20.07
N VAL A 185 1.59 -2.17 -19.73
CA VAL A 185 2.42 -1.34 -20.61
C VAL A 185 3.51 -0.66 -19.80
N TRP A 186 4.73 -0.68 -20.33
CA TRP A 186 5.78 0.24 -19.91
C TRP A 186 5.63 1.53 -20.73
N ASP A 187 5.28 2.64 -20.08
CA ASP A 187 5.12 3.94 -20.76
C ASP A 187 5.86 5.03 -19.98
N PHE A 188 6.86 5.62 -20.63
CA PHE A 188 7.65 6.71 -20.08
C PHE A 188 6.90 8.04 -20.15
N ASP A 189 6.29 8.35 -21.30
CA ASP A 189 5.77 9.68 -21.59
C ASP A 189 4.51 9.97 -20.77
N VAL A 190 3.59 9.01 -20.69
CA VAL A 190 2.33 9.17 -19.95
C VAL A 190 2.60 9.31 -18.45
N CYS A 191 3.47 8.46 -17.90
CA CYS A 191 3.80 8.51 -16.48
C CYS A 191 4.63 9.74 -16.12
N GLN A 192 5.59 10.16 -16.97
CA GLN A 192 6.39 11.34 -16.72
C GLN A 192 5.54 12.62 -16.71
N LYS A 193 4.61 12.76 -17.65
CA LYS A 193 3.73 13.93 -17.75
C LYS A 193 2.90 14.16 -16.48
N ASN A 194 2.47 13.08 -15.84
CA ASN A 194 1.60 13.14 -14.66
C ASN A 194 2.35 12.94 -13.34
N ASP A 195 3.67 12.80 -13.40
CA ASP A 195 4.49 12.51 -12.23
C ASP A 195 4.10 11.19 -11.51
N TRP A 196 3.67 10.16 -12.24
CA TRP A 196 3.27 8.86 -11.66
C TRP A 196 4.32 7.77 -11.82
N LEU A 197 4.35 6.81 -10.87
CA LEU A 197 5.12 5.57 -10.97
C LEU A 197 4.37 4.51 -11.79
N GLY A 198 3.06 4.49 -11.65
CA GLY A 198 2.13 3.70 -12.42
C GLY A 198 0.72 4.21 -12.20
N PHE A 199 -0.20 3.70 -13.02
CA PHE A 199 -1.63 3.95 -12.87
C PHE A 199 -2.41 2.84 -13.58
N THR A 200 -3.68 2.71 -13.21
CA THR A 200 -4.62 1.79 -13.83
C THR A 200 -5.75 2.57 -14.46
N GLU A 201 -6.13 2.19 -15.68
CA GLU A 201 -7.33 2.69 -16.34
C GLU A 201 -8.15 1.57 -16.96
N THR A 202 -9.45 1.76 -16.99
CA THR A 202 -10.36 0.84 -17.67
C THR A 202 -10.43 1.19 -19.15
N GLY A 203 -10.03 0.24 -20.01
CA GLY A 203 -10.08 0.36 -21.46
C GLY A 203 -11.17 -0.51 -22.10
N PHE A 204 -11.44 -0.26 -23.39
CA PHE A 204 -12.39 -1.05 -24.19
C PHE A 204 -11.76 -1.48 -25.51
N HIS A 205 -11.89 -2.76 -25.87
CA HIS A 205 -11.47 -3.28 -27.17
C HIS A 205 -12.55 -4.22 -27.72
N ASN A 206 -13.08 -3.92 -28.91
CA ASN A 206 -14.18 -4.66 -29.52
C ASN A 206 -15.43 -4.85 -28.62
N GLY A 207 -15.68 -3.90 -27.72
CA GLY A 207 -16.79 -3.96 -26.75
C GLY A 207 -16.45 -4.68 -25.44
N ASP A 208 -15.29 -5.34 -25.36
CA ASP A 208 -14.82 -5.98 -24.13
C ASP A 208 -14.04 -4.98 -23.26
N GLU A 209 -14.46 -4.87 -22.01
CA GLU A 209 -13.81 -4.03 -20.99
C GLU A 209 -12.60 -4.77 -20.38
N TYR A 210 -11.44 -4.12 -20.36
CA TYR A 210 -10.19 -4.61 -19.78
C TYR A 210 -9.58 -3.54 -18.86
N GLU A 211 -8.69 -3.94 -17.95
CA GLU A 211 -7.91 -2.99 -17.15
C GLU A 211 -6.49 -2.88 -17.72
N CYS A 212 -6.04 -1.66 -17.97
CA CYS A 212 -4.70 -1.34 -18.46
C CYS A 212 -3.86 -0.82 -17.30
N ILE A 213 -2.81 -1.55 -16.92
CA ILE A 213 -1.83 -1.11 -15.95
C ILE A 213 -0.63 -0.55 -16.71
N THR A 214 -0.36 0.73 -16.50
CA THR A 214 0.77 1.41 -17.10
C THR A 214 1.78 1.76 -16.02
N MET A 215 3.06 1.48 -16.25
CA MET A 215 4.13 1.80 -15.29
C MET A 215 5.28 2.54 -15.95
N HIS A 216 5.91 3.42 -15.18
CA HIS A 216 7.08 4.14 -15.61
C HIS A 216 8.34 3.24 -15.55
N PRO A 217 9.09 3.07 -16.65
CA PRO A 217 10.19 2.10 -16.70
C PRO A 217 11.48 2.53 -16.00
N THR A 218 11.61 3.79 -15.57
CA THR A 218 12.87 4.38 -15.06
C THR A 218 12.70 5.31 -13.87
N LYS A 219 11.47 5.76 -13.57
CA LYS A 219 11.22 6.66 -12.44
C LYS A 219 11.55 6.00 -11.11
N VAL A 220 12.05 6.83 -10.20
CA VAL A 220 12.44 6.49 -8.83
C VAL A 220 11.87 7.56 -7.90
N THR A 221 11.56 7.21 -6.66
CA THR A 221 11.25 8.20 -5.61
C THR A 221 12.52 8.63 -4.87
N ILE A 222 12.40 9.69 -4.07
CA ILE A 222 13.49 10.22 -3.24
C ILE A 222 14.01 9.14 -2.28
N GLU A 223 13.12 8.33 -1.69
CA GLU A 223 13.49 7.23 -0.78
C GLU A 223 14.39 6.21 -1.49
N VAL A 224 14.06 5.87 -2.74
CA VAL A 224 14.87 4.95 -3.56
C VAL A 224 16.21 5.57 -3.93
N GLU A 225 16.24 6.87 -4.24
CA GLU A 225 17.50 7.58 -4.53
C GLU A 225 18.44 7.63 -3.33
N MET A 226 17.89 7.77 -2.12
CA MET A 226 18.66 7.81 -0.88
C MET A 226 19.05 6.42 -0.36
N SER A 227 18.50 5.34 -0.92
CA SER A 227 18.77 3.98 -0.48
C SER A 227 20.18 3.51 -0.83
N ARG A 228 20.83 2.82 0.12
CA ARG A 228 22.13 2.15 -0.10
C ARG A 228 22.03 0.97 -1.07
N ASN A 229 20.86 0.34 -1.18
CA ASN A 229 20.60 -0.73 -2.14
C ASN A 229 19.56 -0.29 -3.18
N ARG A 230 19.91 0.75 -3.95
CA ARG A 230 19.01 1.39 -4.92
C ARG A 230 18.32 0.40 -5.87
N GLY A 231 19.03 -0.62 -6.35
CA GLY A 231 18.48 -1.62 -7.27
C GLY A 231 17.35 -2.43 -6.63
N GLU A 232 17.59 -2.96 -5.43
CA GLU A 232 16.57 -3.71 -4.67
C GLU A 232 15.39 -2.81 -4.27
N SER A 233 15.67 -1.59 -3.79
CA SER A 233 14.61 -0.63 -3.42
C SER A 233 13.75 -0.23 -4.62
N LEU A 234 14.35 -0.05 -5.80
CA LEU A 234 13.61 0.24 -7.03
C LEU A 234 12.76 -0.95 -7.50
N ALA A 235 13.29 -2.17 -7.35
CA ALA A 235 12.55 -3.38 -7.68
C ALA A 235 11.32 -3.56 -6.80
N LEU A 236 11.49 -3.35 -5.48
CA LEU A 236 10.39 -3.38 -4.50
C LEU A 236 9.38 -2.29 -4.81
N GLN A 237 9.82 -1.05 -5.06
CA GLN A 237 8.93 0.04 -5.45
C GLN A 237 8.06 -0.34 -6.66
N ARG A 238 8.65 -0.90 -7.72
CA ARG A 238 7.89 -1.32 -8.91
C ARG A 238 6.93 -2.46 -8.62
N LEU A 239 7.36 -3.48 -7.87
CA LEU A 239 6.47 -4.58 -7.51
C LEU A 239 5.32 -4.13 -6.62
N SER A 240 5.58 -3.23 -5.67
CA SER A 240 4.58 -2.60 -4.84
C SER A 240 3.59 -1.77 -5.67
N THR A 241 4.08 -0.93 -6.58
CA THR A 241 3.21 -0.16 -7.49
C THR A 241 2.38 -1.08 -8.36
N LEU A 242 2.95 -2.17 -8.91
CA LEU A 242 2.17 -3.15 -9.67
C LEU A 242 1.03 -3.74 -8.82
N MET A 243 1.32 -4.11 -7.57
CA MET A 243 0.31 -4.67 -6.67
C MET A 243 -0.76 -3.64 -6.30
N HIS A 244 -0.36 -2.39 -6.04
CA HIS A 244 -1.25 -1.25 -5.84
C HIS A 244 -2.23 -1.10 -7.00
N GLU A 245 -1.72 -1.08 -8.23
CA GLU A 245 -2.53 -1.00 -9.44
C GLU A 245 -3.46 -2.21 -9.64
N LEU A 246 -3.01 -3.42 -9.28
CA LEU A 246 -3.87 -4.61 -9.32
C LEU A 246 -5.05 -4.53 -8.34
N ILE A 247 -4.90 -3.88 -7.18
CA ILE A 247 -6.02 -3.62 -6.27
C ILE A 247 -7.04 -2.71 -6.95
N HIS A 248 -6.60 -1.63 -7.60
CA HIS A 248 -7.48 -0.75 -8.37
C HIS A 248 -8.19 -1.49 -9.50
N ALA A 249 -7.48 -2.33 -10.26
CA ALA A 249 -8.07 -3.15 -11.32
C ALA A 249 -9.15 -4.11 -10.77
N VAL A 250 -8.88 -4.79 -9.66
CA VAL A 250 -9.81 -5.78 -9.06
C VAL A 250 -11.05 -5.11 -8.50
N LEU A 251 -10.88 -4.08 -7.67
CA LEU A 251 -12.00 -3.33 -7.12
C LEU A 251 -12.78 -2.63 -8.25
N GLY A 252 -12.03 -2.03 -9.18
CA GLY A 252 -12.53 -1.36 -10.37
C GLY A 252 -13.28 -2.28 -11.31
N LYS A 253 -13.06 -3.60 -11.29
CA LYS A 253 -13.80 -4.55 -12.13
C LYS A 253 -14.97 -5.22 -11.42
N LEU A 254 -14.78 -5.61 -10.16
CA LEU A 254 -15.71 -6.49 -9.46
C LEU A 254 -16.68 -5.75 -8.54
N ALA A 255 -16.31 -4.60 -8.01
CA ALA A 255 -17.12 -3.91 -7.02
C ALA A 255 -18.25 -3.08 -7.65
N CYS A 256 -19.39 -3.06 -6.95
CA CYS A 256 -20.62 -2.40 -7.38
C CYS A 256 -20.43 -0.89 -7.54
N ARG A 257 -20.87 -0.36 -8.68
CA ARG A 257 -20.80 1.08 -9.00
C ARG A 257 -22.02 1.88 -8.52
N ASP A 258 -23.07 1.20 -8.05
CA ASP A 258 -24.35 1.84 -7.70
C ASP A 258 -24.58 1.93 -6.18
N CYS A 259 -23.68 1.37 -5.37
CA CYS A 259 -23.73 1.49 -3.92
C CYS A 259 -23.70 2.97 -3.49
N VAL A 260 -24.58 3.35 -2.56
CA VAL A 260 -24.61 4.67 -1.91
C VAL A 260 -23.28 4.98 -1.22
N ILE A 261 -22.65 3.96 -0.63
CA ILE A 261 -21.35 4.06 0.05
C ILE A 261 -20.15 3.91 -0.89
N ARG A 262 -20.38 3.88 -2.22
CA ARG A 262 -19.32 3.65 -3.20
C ARG A 262 -18.19 4.65 -3.08
N ILE A 263 -18.50 5.93 -2.93
CA ILE A 263 -17.47 6.98 -2.93
C ILE A 263 -16.48 6.73 -1.80
N ASP A 264 -16.97 6.49 -0.58
CA ASP A 264 -16.09 6.22 0.58
C ASP A 264 -15.29 4.91 0.43
N ASN A 265 -15.85 3.89 -0.23
CA ASN A 265 -15.23 2.57 -0.30
C ASN A 265 -14.34 2.33 -1.54
N LEU A 266 -14.65 2.96 -2.68
CA LEU A 266 -14.00 2.73 -3.98
C LEU A 266 -13.34 3.96 -4.61
N SER A 267 -13.61 5.18 -4.15
CA SER A 267 -12.97 6.36 -4.75
C SER A 267 -11.50 6.37 -4.42
N ALA A 268 -10.64 6.51 -5.43
CA ALA A 268 -9.18 6.55 -5.29
C ALA A 268 -8.66 5.48 -4.30
N HIS A 269 -8.05 5.90 -3.18
CA HIS A 269 -7.57 5.01 -2.12
C HIS A 269 -8.57 4.89 -0.96
N GLY A 270 -9.86 4.71 -1.28
CA GLY A 270 -10.96 4.54 -0.32
C GLY A 270 -10.82 3.31 0.59
N ARG A 271 -11.83 3.05 1.43
CA ARG A 271 -11.71 2.05 2.50
C ARG A 271 -11.36 0.64 2.03
N ALA A 272 -11.93 0.19 0.92
CA ALA A 272 -11.66 -1.14 0.39
C ALA A 272 -10.20 -1.29 -0.06
N PHE A 273 -9.66 -0.25 -0.71
CA PHE A 273 -8.25 -0.19 -1.09
C PHE A 273 -7.35 -0.28 0.13
N GLN A 274 -7.57 0.58 1.13
CA GLN A 274 -6.71 0.66 2.32
C GLN A 274 -6.64 -0.66 3.09
N ARG A 275 -7.78 -1.33 3.26
CA ARG A 275 -7.85 -2.62 3.94
C ARG A 275 -7.12 -3.72 3.15
N LEU A 276 -7.30 -3.75 1.83
CA LEU A 276 -6.62 -4.72 0.97
C LEU A 276 -5.11 -4.52 0.99
N ALA A 277 -4.68 -3.29 0.74
CA ALA A 277 -3.26 -2.96 0.70
C ALA A 277 -2.58 -3.28 2.03
N MET A 278 -3.20 -2.95 3.17
CA MET A 278 -2.63 -3.24 4.50
C MET A 278 -2.48 -4.74 4.74
N ALA A 279 -3.50 -5.52 4.36
CA ALA A 279 -3.44 -6.97 4.50
C ALA A 279 -2.40 -7.60 3.54
N ILE A 280 -2.24 -7.06 2.34
CA ILE A 280 -1.22 -7.52 1.39
C ILE A 280 0.19 -7.21 1.91
N GLU A 281 0.46 -5.99 2.39
CA GLU A 281 1.74 -5.63 3.02
C GLU A 281 2.07 -6.55 4.20
N LYS A 282 1.07 -6.90 5.01
CA LYS A 282 1.22 -7.82 6.14
C LYS A 282 1.53 -9.26 5.71
N GLU A 283 0.88 -9.75 4.66
CA GLU A 283 1.00 -11.16 4.23
C GLU A 283 2.10 -11.38 3.17
N SER A 284 2.60 -10.33 2.52
CA SER A 284 3.64 -10.44 1.48
C SER A 284 4.95 -11.06 1.97
N PRO A 285 5.43 -10.85 3.21
CA PRO A 285 6.66 -11.51 3.68
C PRO A 285 6.49 -13.02 3.76
N ARG A 286 5.31 -13.50 4.19
CA ARG A 286 5.00 -14.94 4.24
C ARG A 286 4.81 -15.53 2.84
N LEU A 287 4.02 -14.86 2.00
CA LEU A 287 3.66 -15.39 0.68
C LEU A 287 4.81 -15.26 -0.32
N LEU A 288 5.42 -14.08 -0.39
CA LEU A 288 6.41 -13.75 -1.42
C LEU A 288 7.86 -13.75 -0.91
N GLY A 289 8.07 -13.69 0.42
CA GLY A 289 9.40 -13.46 0.98
C GLY A 289 9.88 -12.02 0.80
N LEU A 290 8.96 -11.06 0.61
CA LEU A 290 9.25 -9.66 0.34
C LEU A 290 8.37 -8.76 1.21
N ASP A 291 8.94 -7.70 1.76
CA ASP A 291 8.22 -6.63 2.45
C ASP A 291 7.77 -5.59 1.41
N LEU A 292 6.50 -5.66 1.01
CA LEU A 292 5.93 -4.67 0.09
C LEU A 292 5.44 -3.45 0.88
N ASP A 293 5.60 -2.28 0.28
CA ASP A 293 5.01 -1.01 0.72
C ASP A 293 4.17 -0.47 -0.44
N LEU A 294 2.84 -0.58 -0.33
CA LEU A 294 1.90 -0.22 -1.38
C LEU A 294 1.62 1.30 -1.38
N GLY A 295 2.36 2.10 -0.62
CA GLY A 295 2.24 3.56 -0.61
C GLY A 295 0.93 4.03 0.02
N ARG A 296 0.34 3.25 0.93
CA ARG A 296 -1.00 3.50 1.49
C ARG A 296 -1.12 4.88 2.15
N MET A 297 -0.13 5.24 2.96
CA MET A 297 -0.10 6.52 3.67
C MET A 297 -0.02 7.69 2.68
N ASP A 298 0.91 7.61 1.74
CA ASP A 298 1.13 8.68 0.77
C ASP A 298 -0.08 8.82 -0.16
N GLY A 299 -0.73 7.70 -0.53
CA GLY A 299 -2.00 7.66 -1.25
C GLY A 299 -3.12 8.40 -0.52
N VAL A 300 -3.37 8.10 0.76
CA VAL A 300 -4.37 8.85 1.56
C VAL A 300 -4.02 10.33 1.67
N LEU A 301 -2.76 10.66 1.94
CA LEU A 301 -2.35 12.06 2.08
C LEU A 301 -2.51 12.83 0.77
N ASN A 302 -2.32 12.18 -0.38
CA ASN A 302 -2.54 12.79 -1.68
C ASN A 302 -4.04 12.94 -1.99
N ASP A 303 -4.86 11.93 -1.72
CA ASP A 303 -6.32 12.01 -1.85
C ASP A 303 -6.91 13.16 -1.01
N MET A 304 -6.33 13.41 0.17
CA MET A 304 -6.77 14.50 1.03
C MET A 304 -6.37 15.91 0.55
N LYS A 305 -5.30 16.01 -0.26
CA LYS A 305 -4.84 17.30 -0.82
C LYS A 305 -5.62 17.68 -2.08
N ASP A 306 -6.17 16.68 -2.77
CA ASP A 306 -6.90 16.88 -3.98
C ASP A 306 -8.24 17.57 -3.69
N VAL A 307 -8.36 18.79 -4.21
CA VAL A 307 -9.53 19.66 -4.01
C VAL A 307 -10.73 19.15 -4.82
N GLU A 308 -10.50 18.43 -5.92
CA GLU A 308 -11.55 17.86 -6.77
C GLU A 308 -12.15 16.61 -6.11
N THR A 309 -11.30 15.77 -5.49
CA THR A 309 -11.74 14.61 -4.72
C THR A 309 -11.93 14.91 -3.23
N GLY A 310 -11.93 16.19 -2.83
CA GLY A 310 -11.96 16.77 -1.45
C GLY A 310 -13.09 16.31 -0.51
N PHE A 311 -13.75 15.22 -0.86
CA PHE A 311 -14.66 14.43 -0.08
C PHE A 311 -14.09 13.06 0.32
N ASN A 312 -12.88 12.64 -0.06
CA ASN A 312 -12.33 11.34 0.36
C ASN A 312 -11.44 11.43 1.62
N HIS A 313 -11.86 12.23 2.60
CA HIS A 313 -11.18 12.26 3.89
C HIS A 313 -11.53 10.99 4.69
N PRO A 314 -10.55 10.15 5.06
CA PRO A 314 -10.81 9.08 6.02
C PRO A 314 -11.21 9.69 7.36
N SER A 315 -12.10 9.02 8.09
CA SER A 315 -12.36 9.40 9.47
C SER A 315 -11.14 9.09 10.36
N VAL A 316 -11.07 9.69 11.55
CA VAL A 316 -10.03 9.35 12.54
C VAL A 316 -9.97 7.85 12.80
N HIS A 317 -11.13 7.20 12.85
CA HIS A 317 -11.19 5.76 13.04
C HIS A 317 -10.68 4.98 11.82
N ASP A 318 -10.96 5.43 10.59
CA ASP A 318 -10.38 4.81 9.40
C ASP A 318 -8.83 4.84 9.51
N LEU A 319 -8.25 5.97 9.94
CA LEU A 319 -6.80 6.08 10.17
C LEU A 319 -6.30 5.12 11.26
N GLU A 320 -7.06 4.91 12.33
CA GLU A 320 -6.75 3.90 13.36
C GLU A 320 -6.79 2.48 12.78
N VAL A 321 -7.84 2.13 12.04
CA VAL A 321 -8.01 0.82 11.40
C VAL A 321 -6.91 0.54 10.39
N TYR A 322 -6.40 1.57 9.70
CA TYR A 322 -5.30 1.45 8.76
C TYR A 322 -3.92 1.37 9.44
N GLY A 323 -3.86 1.48 10.77
CA GLY A 323 -2.60 1.51 11.54
C GLY A 323 -1.80 2.79 11.38
N PHE A 324 -2.39 3.86 10.83
CA PHE A 324 -1.67 5.10 10.51
C PHE A 324 -1.39 5.98 11.71
N VAL A 325 -2.18 5.88 12.78
CA VAL A 325 -2.00 6.70 13.98
C VAL A 325 -0.63 6.48 14.60
N GLU A 326 -0.15 5.23 14.65
CA GLU A 326 1.17 4.89 15.18
C GLU A 326 2.29 5.38 14.25
N SER A 327 2.18 5.10 12.94
CA SER A 327 3.19 5.50 11.95
C SER A 327 3.31 7.01 11.76
N LEU A 328 2.20 7.77 11.86
CA LEU A 328 2.23 9.23 11.87
C LEU A 328 2.91 9.77 13.13
N GLY A 329 2.80 9.05 14.26
CA GLY A 329 3.59 9.24 15.48
C GLY A 329 5.07 9.38 15.19
N GLU A 330 5.60 8.35 14.53
CA GLU A 330 7.01 8.19 14.23
C GLU A 330 7.48 9.22 13.20
N ARG A 331 6.76 9.35 12.08
CA ARG A 331 7.12 10.28 11.00
C ARG A 331 7.17 11.74 11.44
N LEU A 332 6.33 12.15 12.40
CA LEU A 332 6.33 13.51 12.92
C LEU A 332 7.37 13.74 14.04
N GLY A 333 8.19 12.73 14.36
CA GLY A 333 9.20 12.83 15.43
C GLY A 333 8.57 12.98 16.82
N LEU A 334 7.31 12.58 16.99
CA LEU A 334 6.56 12.73 18.24
C LEU A 334 6.73 11.53 19.17
N LEU A 335 7.34 10.43 18.71
CA LEU A 335 7.56 9.24 19.54
C LEU A 335 8.91 9.19 20.26
N ASP A 336 9.91 9.97 19.84
CA ASP A 336 11.30 9.85 20.34
C ASP A 336 11.57 10.52 21.70
N GLY A 337 10.56 11.06 22.38
CA GLY A 337 10.74 11.61 23.74
C GLY A 337 11.72 12.80 23.85
N SER A 338 12.23 13.31 22.73
CA SER A 338 13.18 14.42 22.64
C SER A 338 12.55 15.80 22.89
N TRP A 339 11.26 15.85 23.24
CA TRP A 339 10.54 17.06 23.67
C TRP A 339 10.51 17.27 25.19
N ALA A 340 11.35 16.57 25.95
CA ALA A 340 11.65 16.93 27.34
C ALA A 340 12.72 18.05 27.36
N GLY A 341 12.30 19.27 27.03
CA GLY A 341 13.08 20.49 27.13
C GLY A 341 12.21 21.63 27.65
#